data_AF-A0A1U6GL21-F1
#
_entry.id   AF-A0A1U6GL21-F1
#
_cell.length_a   1.000
_cell.length_b   1.000
_cell.length_c   1.000
_cell.angle_alpha   90.00
_cell.angle_beta   90.00
_cell.angle_gamma   90.00
#
_symmetry.space_group_name_H-M   'P 1'
#
loop_
_entity.id
_entity.type
_entity.pdbx_description
1 polymer ?
#
loop_
_entity_poly.entity_id
_entity_poly.type
_entity_poly.pdbx_seq_one_letter_code
_entity_poly.pdbx_strand_id
1 'polypeptide(L)'
;MYKLTTHYSLVFIIYGCILSATSWAKSAEPEFDDSFYMSQICTSYITKNDVEYCDDGYILKSETLNNGEVIETVLMDGMGGYGWSHTSLKKIDKYIYHVYIGCGSPCGTNILFGLGGKKQNFDLYFDFDVKSRCTVEYDHDKNLWVARRFFSDRKIILPSTHGNNNSAIYPNYNVEFNEKGRLIIKHYFEDEIVQTLPNPCISS
;
A
#
# COMPACT_ATOMS: atom_id res chain seq x y z
N MET A 1 27.78 -61.68 29.32
CA MET A 1 27.99 -60.27 28.95
C MET A 1 26.88 -59.85 28.01
N TYR A 2 26.18 -58.77 28.36
CA TYR A 2 24.90 -58.34 27.80
C TYR A 2 24.99 -57.96 26.32
N LYS A 3 24.21 -58.64 25.46
CA LYS A 3 23.84 -58.14 24.13
C LYS A 3 22.56 -57.33 24.29
N LEU A 4 22.73 -56.06 24.59
CA LEU A 4 21.66 -55.07 24.54
C LEU A 4 22.14 -53.92 23.65
N THR A 5 21.20 -53.18 23.08
CA THR A 5 21.38 -51.88 22.42
C THR A 5 21.94 -51.88 20.99
N THR A 6 21.05 -52.16 20.04
CA THR A 6 21.20 -51.56 18.69
C THR A 6 19.84 -51.19 18.09
N HIS A 7 18.75 -51.86 18.48
CA HIS A 7 17.40 -51.53 18.01
C HIS A 7 16.72 -50.38 18.76
N TYR A 8 17.10 -50.08 20.00
CA TYR A 8 16.50 -48.97 20.76
C TYR A 8 16.98 -47.58 20.31
N SER A 9 18.20 -47.45 19.76
CA SER A 9 18.71 -46.15 19.31
C SER A 9 18.07 -45.67 18.02
N LEU A 10 17.59 -46.57 17.16
CA LEU A 10 16.96 -46.22 15.88
C LEU A 10 15.53 -45.71 16.06
N VAL A 11 14.78 -46.26 17.02
CA VAL A 11 13.41 -45.82 17.32
C VAL A 11 13.38 -44.42 17.95
N PHE A 12 14.37 -44.09 18.80
CA PHE A 12 14.48 -42.76 19.40
C PHE A 12 14.85 -41.66 18.40
N ILE A 13 15.66 -41.95 17.39
CA ILE A 13 16.03 -40.98 16.35
C ILE A 13 14.83 -40.68 15.45
N ILE A 14 14.04 -41.70 15.08
CA ILE A 14 12.86 -41.51 14.22
C ILE A 14 11.77 -40.71 14.95
N TYR A 15 11.49 -41.00 16.24
CA TYR A 15 10.52 -40.23 17.02
C TYR A 15 11.00 -38.79 17.30
N GLY A 16 12.31 -38.57 17.51
CA GLY A 16 12.88 -37.25 17.67
C GLY A 16 12.75 -36.38 16.41
N CYS A 17 12.89 -36.96 15.22
CA CYS A 17 12.70 -36.27 13.94
C CYS A 17 11.23 -35.95 13.63
N ILE A 18 10.28 -36.81 14.02
CA ILE A 18 8.84 -36.57 13.79
C ILE A 18 8.29 -35.47 14.72
N LEU A 19 8.79 -35.38 15.96
CA LEU A 19 8.39 -34.34 16.93
C LEU A 19 9.05 -32.98 16.68
N SER A 20 10.21 -32.94 16.01
CA SER A 20 10.86 -31.68 15.61
C SER A 20 10.34 -31.13 14.27
N ALA A 21 9.76 -31.98 13.42
CA ALA A 21 9.11 -31.55 12.17
C ALA A 21 7.74 -30.89 12.38
N THR A 22 7.07 -31.14 13.51
CA THR A 22 5.74 -30.58 13.80
C THR A 22 5.76 -29.28 14.62
N SER A 23 6.88 -28.93 15.24
CA SER A 23 7.01 -27.67 15.98
C SER A 23 7.39 -26.46 15.11
N TRP A 24 7.73 -26.68 13.83
CA TRP A 24 8.15 -25.65 12.88
C TRP A 24 7.16 -25.42 11.73
N ALA A 25 5.99 -26.06 11.76
CA ALA A 25 4.97 -25.95 10.72
C ALA A 25 3.72 -25.20 11.23
N LYS A 26 3.89 -23.91 11.53
CA LYS A 26 2.95 -22.83 11.27
C LYS A 26 3.54 -21.56 11.87
N SER A 27 4.35 -20.85 11.08
CA SER A 27 4.04 -19.43 10.97
C SER A 27 2.60 -19.43 10.50
N ALA A 28 1.65 -19.16 11.39
CA ALA A 28 0.25 -19.04 10.99
C ALA A 28 0.25 -17.96 9.91
N GLU A 29 0.12 -18.38 8.65
CA GLU A 29 -0.22 -17.46 7.59
C GLU A 29 -1.39 -16.66 8.13
N PRO A 30 -1.30 -15.31 8.14
CA PRO A 30 -2.38 -14.49 8.67
C PRO A 30 -3.66 -14.96 8.01
N GLU A 31 -4.68 -15.24 8.83
CA GLU A 31 -5.98 -15.73 8.38
C GLU A 31 -6.44 -14.86 7.20
N PHE A 32 -6.61 -15.50 6.05
CA PHE A 32 -7.04 -14.80 4.85
C PHE A 32 -8.46 -14.29 5.08
N ASP A 33 -8.58 -12.97 5.20
CA ASP A 33 -9.87 -12.29 5.36
C ASP A 33 -10.53 -12.17 3.98
N ASP A 34 -11.51 -13.05 3.74
CA ASP A 34 -12.32 -13.09 2.51
C ASP A 34 -13.45 -12.05 2.50
N SER A 35 -13.60 -11.25 3.55
CA SER A 35 -14.60 -10.17 3.58
C SER A 35 -14.25 -9.02 2.64
N PHE A 36 -12.96 -8.73 2.49
CA PHE A 36 -12.45 -7.72 1.58
C PHE A 36 -11.00 -7.98 1.19
N TYR A 37 -10.78 -8.24 -0.09
CA TYR A 37 -9.44 -8.32 -0.64
C TYR A 37 -9.35 -7.64 -2.01
N MET A 38 -8.14 -7.24 -2.33
CA MET A 38 -7.77 -6.80 -3.66
C MET A 38 -6.54 -7.57 -4.10
N SER A 39 -6.53 -7.99 -5.36
CA SER A 39 -5.45 -8.77 -5.96
C SER A 39 -5.12 -8.24 -7.34
N GLN A 40 -3.84 -8.16 -7.65
CA GLN A 40 -3.35 -7.89 -9.00
C GLN A 40 -3.33 -9.21 -9.78
N ILE A 41 -4.00 -9.23 -10.94
CA ILE A 41 -4.11 -10.39 -11.82
C ILE A 41 -3.45 -10.05 -13.15
N CYS A 42 -2.41 -10.80 -13.51
CA CYS A 42 -1.73 -10.65 -14.80
C CYS A 42 -2.33 -11.61 -15.83
N THR A 43 -2.70 -11.08 -16.99
CA THR A 43 -3.28 -11.82 -18.12
C THR A 43 -2.26 -12.05 -19.23
N SER A 44 -1.21 -11.24 -19.29
CA SER A 44 -0.08 -11.38 -20.22
C SER A 44 1.24 -11.05 -19.53
N TYR A 45 2.31 -11.70 -19.96
CA TYR A 45 3.66 -11.50 -19.44
C TYR A 45 4.65 -11.26 -20.59
N ILE A 46 5.63 -10.40 -20.33
CA ILE A 46 6.79 -10.16 -21.20
C ILE A 46 8.09 -10.43 -20.45
N THR A 47 9.03 -11.09 -21.10
CA THR A 47 10.36 -11.35 -20.53
C THR A 47 11.39 -10.39 -21.11
N LYS A 48 12.15 -9.71 -20.26
CA LYS A 48 13.26 -8.84 -20.65
C LYS A 48 14.44 -9.01 -19.68
N ASN A 49 15.63 -9.28 -20.21
CA ASN A 49 16.84 -9.52 -19.41
C ASN A 49 16.63 -10.59 -18.31
N ASP A 50 15.99 -11.71 -18.66
CA ASP A 50 15.66 -12.81 -17.75
C ASP A 50 14.73 -12.45 -16.57
N VAL A 51 14.07 -11.29 -16.64
CA VAL A 51 13.02 -10.86 -15.69
C VAL A 51 11.67 -10.86 -16.40
N GLU A 52 10.67 -11.48 -15.77
CA GLU A 52 9.29 -11.49 -16.23
C GLU A 52 8.54 -10.27 -15.68
N TYR A 53 7.84 -9.57 -16.55
CA TYR A 53 7.02 -8.41 -16.24
C TYR A 53 5.58 -8.67 -16.66
N CYS A 54 4.64 -8.23 -15.84
CA CYS A 54 3.21 -8.21 -16.18
C CYS A 54 3.00 -7.20 -17.32
N ASP A 55 2.66 -7.69 -18.51
CA ASP A 55 2.41 -6.88 -19.69
C ASP A 55 0.94 -6.44 -19.76
N ASP A 56 0.02 -7.31 -19.36
CA ASP A 56 -1.40 -6.98 -19.27
C ASP A 56 -2.06 -7.65 -18.05
N GLY A 57 -3.21 -7.12 -17.62
CA GLY A 57 -3.85 -7.53 -16.38
C GLY A 57 -5.01 -6.64 -15.91
N TYR A 58 -5.48 -6.90 -14.70
CA TYR A 58 -6.49 -6.13 -13.97
C TYR A 58 -6.28 -6.24 -12.45
N ILE A 59 -6.86 -5.31 -11.68
CA ILE A 59 -7.01 -5.47 -10.23
C ILE A 59 -8.40 -6.03 -9.95
N LEU A 60 -8.46 -7.22 -9.35
CA LEU A 60 -9.69 -7.79 -8.84
C LEU A 60 -9.94 -7.25 -7.44
N LYS A 61 -11.06 -6.56 -7.25
CA LYS A 61 -11.57 -6.17 -5.94
C LYS A 61 -12.74 -7.08 -5.58
N SER A 62 -12.67 -7.76 -4.45
CA SER A 62 -13.73 -8.64 -3.96
C SER A 62 -14.21 -8.19 -2.59
N GLU A 63 -15.53 -8.12 -2.42
CA GLU A 63 -16.21 -7.77 -1.17
C GLU A 63 -17.31 -8.79 -0.86
N THR A 64 -17.29 -9.37 0.34
CA THR A 64 -18.38 -10.22 0.83
C THR A 64 -19.35 -9.37 1.65
N LEU A 65 -20.59 -9.28 1.19
CA LEU A 65 -21.68 -8.57 1.85
C LEU A 65 -22.21 -9.31 3.07
N ASN A 66 -22.96 -8.61 3.93
CA ASN A 66 -23.55 -9.18 5.15
C ASN A 66 -24.54 -10.34 4.89
N ASN A 67 -25.12 -10.42 3.68
CA ASN A 67 -26.00 -11.51 3.25
C ASN A 67 -25.22 -12.72 2.70
N GLY A 68 -23.87 -12.69 2.72
CA GLY A 68 -23.00 -13.72 2.16
C GLY A 68 -22.77 -13.62 0.65
N GLU A 69 -23.33 -12.61 -0.02
CA GLU A 69 -23.10 -12.37 -1.44
C GLU A 69 -21.70 -11.81 -1.68
N VAL A 70 -21.00 -12.35 -2.68
CA VAL A 70 -19.66 -11.87 -3.08
C VAL A 70 -19.81 -10.97 -4.31
N ILE A 71 -19.32 -9.73 -4.18
CA ILE A 71 -19.25 -8.77 -5.26
C ILE A 71 -17.80 -8.65 -5.71
N GLU A 72 -17.56 -9.07 -6.95
CA GLU A 72 -16.28 -8.88 -7.63
C GLU A 72 -16.36 -7.70 -8.60
N THR A 73 -15.35 -6.84 -8.57
CA THR A 73 -15.21 -5.69 -9.46
C THR A 73 -13.84 -5.74 -10.10
N VAL A 74 -13.81 -5.79 -11.43
CA VAL A 74 -12.60 -5.65 -12.22
C VAL A 74 -12.26 -4.16 -12.34
N LEU A 75 -11.05 -3.80 -11.95
CA LEU A 75 -10.52 -2.45 -12.03
C LEU A 75 -9.29 -2.45 -12.95
N MET A 76 -9.04 -1.34 -13.63
CA MET A 76 -7.83 -1.14 -14.44
C MET A 76 -7.63 -2.17 -15.56
N ASP A 77 -8.71 -2.71 -16.10
CA ASP A 77 -8.67 -3.63 -17.24
C ASP A 77 -8.10 -2.94 -18.50
N GLY A 78 -7.25 -3.65 -19.24
CA GLY A 78 -6.64 -3.17 -20.48
C GLY A 78 -5.54 -2.11 -20.32
N MET A 79 -5.00 -1.92 -19.11
CA MET A 79 -3.83 -1.05 -18.87
C MET A 79 -2.51 -1.73 -19.32
N GLY A 80 -2.33 -2.01 -20.61
CA GLY A 80 -1.19 -2.77 -21.18
C GLY A 80 0.23 -2.25 -20.83
N GLY A 81 1.29 -2.91 -21.34
CA GLY A 81 2.66 -3.03 -20.79
C GLY A 81 3.41 -1.86 -20.15
N TYR A 82 2.95 -0.62 -20.33
CA TYR A 82 3.43 0.55 -19.58
C TYR A 82 2.68 0.82 -18.27
N GLY A 83 1.43 0.36 -18.12
CA GLY A 83 0.63 0.58 -16.90
C GLY A 83 0.89 -0.46 -15.82
N TRP A 84 0.94 -1.74 -16.20
CA TRP A 84 1.10 -2.86 -15.25
C TRP A 84 2.46 -2.92 -14.57
N SER A 85 3.53 -2.65 -15.31
CA SER A 85 4.90 -2.60 -14.79
C SER A 85 5.12 -1.50 -13.74
N HIS A 86 4.22 -0.51 -13.68
CA HIS A 86 4.29 0.64 -12.78
C HIS A 86 3.10 0.73 -11.82
N THR A 87 2.31 -0.34 -11.71
CA THR A 87 1.23 -0.46 -10.74
C THR A 87 1.75 -1.09 -9.45
N SER A 88 1.38 -0.54 -8.30
CA SER A 88 1.58 -1.20 -7.02
C SER A 88 0.29 -1.25 -6.22
N LEU A 89 0.06 -2.38 -5.56
CA LEU A 89 -1.08 -2.64 -4.69
C LEU A 89 -0.57 -2.97 -3.29
N LYS A 90 -0.94 -2.16 -2.31
CA LYS A 90 -0.51 -2.33 -0.93
C LYS A 90 -1.72 -2.39 0.00
N LYS A 91 -1.85 -3.47 0.76
CA LYS A 91 -2.83 -3.53 1.87
C LYS A 91 -2.37 -2.57 2.98
N ILE A 92 -3.26 -1.65 3.36
CA ILE A 92 -2.99 -0.67 4.42
C ILE A 92 -3.51 -1.20 5.76
N ASP A 93 -4.76 -1.66 5.77
CA ASP A 93 -5.39 -2.36 6.87
C ASP A 93 -6.42 -3.37 6.33
N LYS A 94 -7.18 -4.04 7.20
CA LYS A 94 -8.19 -5.02 6.77
C LYS A 94 -9.31 -4.44 5.89
N TYR A 95 -9.49 -3.13 5.87
CA TYR A 95 -10.56 -2.45 5.16
C TYR A 95 -10.08 -1.50 4.07
N ILE A 96 -8.76 -1.37 3.87
CA ILE A 96 -8.20 -0.34 2.99
C ILE A 96 -6.99 -0.89 2.22
N TYR A 97 -6.98 -0.61 0.92
CA TYR A 97 -5.85 -0.79 0.03
C TYR A 97 -5.44 0.54 -0.58
N HIS A 98 -4.15 0.71 -0.79
CA HIS A 98 -3.56 1.78 -1.59
C HIS A 98 -3.12 1.19 -2.93
N VAL A 99 -3.54 1.84 -4.00
CA VAL A 99 -3.13 1.56 -5.37
C VAL A 99 -2.36 2.77 -5.88
N TYR A 100 -1.16 2.54 -6.37
CA TYR A 100 -0.40 3.53 -7.14
C TYR A 100 -0.32 3.07 -8.59
N ILE A 101 -0.48 4.01 -9.51
CA ILE A 101 -0.37 3.78 -10.95
C ILE A 101 0.61 4.81 -11.49
N GLY A 102 1.79 4.38 -11.94
CA GLY A 102 2.76 5.24 -12.62
C GLY A 102 2.62 5.19 -14.14
N CYS A 103 2.89 6.30 -14.81
CA CYS A 103 3.02 6.34 -16.28
C CYS A 103 4.36 6.93 -16.77
N GLY A 104 5.29 7.19 -15.86
CA GLY A 104 6.58 7.84 -16.11
C GLY A 104 6.88 8.89 -15.04
N SER A 105 7.89 9.74 -15.28
CA SER A 105 8.22 10.84 -14.34
C SER A 105 8.10 12.21 -15.02
N PRO A 106 7.34 13.18 -14.45
CA PRO A 106 6.44 13.06 -13.31
C PRO A 106 5.01 12.66 -13.77
N CYS A 107 4.67 11.38 -13.71
CA CYS A 107 3.31 10.91 -13.99
C CYS A 107 2.92 9.74 -13.08
N GLY A 108 1.90 9.96 -12.25
CA GLY A 108 1.24 8.89 -11.53
C GLY A 108 0.04 9.38 -10.74
N THR A 109 -0.77 8.44 -10.27
CA THR A 109 -1.93 8.71 -9.43
C THR A 109 -1.95 7.71 -8.27
N ASN A 110 -2.44 8.18 -7.13
CA ASN A 110 -2.61 7.40 -5.92
C ASN A 110 -4.12 7.25 -5.64
N ILE A 111 -4.55 6.04 -5.30
CA ILE A 111 -5.97 5.75 -5.03
C ILE A 111 -6.06 4.94 -3.75
N LEU A 112 -6.89 5.40 -2.81
CA LEU A 112 -7.33 4.59 -1.68
C LEU A 112 -8.64 3.92 -2.04
N PHE A 113 -8.68 2.61 -1.90
CA PHE A 113 -9.90 1.79 -1.98
C PHE A 113 -10.24 1.27 -0.60
N GLY A 114 -11.51 1.35 -0.23
CA GLY A 114 -11.99 0.78 1.02
C GLY A 114 -13.28 0.00 0.85
N LEU A 115 -13.60 -0.79 1.87
CA LEU A 115 -14.81 -1.59 1.96
C LEU A 115 -16.07 -0.74 1.72
N GLY A 116 -17.07 -1.32 1.05
CA GLY A 116 -18.36 -0.70 0.79
C GLY A 116 -18.30 0.33 -0.33
N GLY A 117 -17.46 0.07 -1.35
CA GLY A 117 -17.32 0.92 -2.53
C GLY A 117 -16.64 2.28 -2.26
N LYS A 118 -15.96 2.44 -1.12
CA LYS A 118 -15.24 3.68 -0.81
C LYS A 118 -14.03 3.82 -1.73
N LYS A 119 -13.90 5.00 -2.33
CA LYS A 119 -12.78 5.33 -3.21
C LYS A 119 -12.38 6.78 -2.98
N GLN A 120 -11.08 7.04 -2.92
CA GLN A 120 -10.53 8.39 -2.84
C GLN A 120 -9.32 8.48 -3.74
N ASN A 121 -9.36 9.38 -4.72
CA ASN A 121 -8.27 9.60 -5.67
C ASN A 121 -7.41 10.78 -5.21
N PHE A 122 -6.13 10.67 -5.54
CA PHE A 122 -5.07 11.62 -5.27
C PHE A 122 -4.14 11.67 -6.49
N ASP A 123 -3.48 12.80 -6.69
CA ASP A 123 -2.47 12.93 -7.73
C ASP A 123 -1.13 12.32 -7.28
N LEU A 124 -0.05 12.62 -8.01
CA LEU A 124 1.30 12.12 -7.74
C LEU A 124 1.84 12.55 -6.37
N TYR A 125 1.59 13.81 -5.98
CA TYR A 125 2.12 14.39 -4.74
C TYR A 125 1.18 14.08 -3.58
N PHE A 126 1.51 13.04 -2.85
CA PHE A 126 0.64 12.42 -1.88
C PHE A 126 1.45 11.69 -0.80
N ASP A 127 0.96 11.78 0.45
CA ASP A 127 1.41 10.91 1.52
C ASP A 127 0.27 10.64 2.52
N PHE A 128 0.41 9.62 3.35
CA PHE A 128 -0.60 9.24 4.33
C PHE A 128 -0.02 8.66 5.62
N ASP A 129 -0.72 8.92 6.72
CA ASP A 129 -0.51 8.25 8.00
C ASP A 129 -1.68 7.30 8.29
N VAL A 130 -1.35 6.01 8.36
CA VAL A 130 -2.32 4.93 8.62
C VAL A 130 -2.93 5.06 10.02
N LYS A 131 -2.14 5.46 11.03
CA LYS A 131 -2.59 5.48 12.43
C LYS A 131 -3.68 6.53 12.65
N SER A 132 -3.48 7.74 12.12
CA SER A 132 -4.47 8.82 12.19
C SER A 132 -5.54 8.78 11.09
N ARG A 133 -5.35 7.90 10.08
CA ARG A 133 -6.16 7.86 8.85
C ARG A 133 -6.22 9.23 8.17
N CYS A 134 -5.05 9.85 8.05
CA CYS A 134 -4.87 11.18 7.47
C CYS A 134 -4.10 11.07 6.17
N THR A 135 -4.49 11.84 5.17
CA THR A 135 -3.74 12.03 3.94
C THR A 135 -3.34 13.48 3.80
N VAL A 136 -2.26 13.69 3.06
CA VAL A 136 -1.90 14.99 2.49
C VAL A 136 -1.74 14.85 0.99
N GLU A 137 -2.19 15.86 0.26
CA GLU A 137 -2.08 15.92 -1.20
C GLU A 137 -1.78 17.35 -1.63
N TYR A 138 -1.11 17.49 -2.77
CA TYR A 138 -0.95 18.78 -3.40
C TYR A 138 -2.22 19.20 -4.15
N ASP A 139 -2.77 20.36 -3.83
CA ASP A 139 -3.91 20.95 -4.52
C ASP A 139 -3.37 21.88 -5.61
N HIS A 140 -3.32 21.38 -6.85
CA HIS A 140 -2.76 22.10 -8.00
C HIS A 140 -3.51 23.40 -8.32
N ASP A 141 -4.83 23.45 -8.10
CA ASP A 141 -5.63 24.66 -8.35
C ASP A 141 -5.25 25.78 -7.39
N LYS A 142 -4.94 25.42 -6.14
CA LYS A 142 -4.57 26.37 -5.07
C LYS A 142 -3.07 26.53 -4.88
N ASN A 143 -2.27 25.73 -5.57
CA ASN A 143 -0.81 25.67 -5.44
C ASN A 143 -0.34 25.57 -3.98
N LEU A 144 -0.95 24.67 -3.21
CA LEU A 144 -0.62 24.42 -1.81
C LEU A 144 -0.98 22.98 -1.43
N TRP A 145 -0.44 22.50 -0.31
CA TRP A 145 -0.81 21.21 0.25
C TRP A 145 -2.08 21.31 1.10
N VAL A 146 -2.91 20.27 1.02
CA VAL A 146 -4.10 20.10 1.86
C VAL A 146 -4.04 18.76 2.57
N ALA A 147 -4.64 18.68 3.75
CA ALA A 147 -4.84 17.43 4.47
C ALA A 147 -6.32 17.03 4.49
N ARG A 148 -6.62 15.74 4.54
CA ARG A 148 -7.98 15.23 4.76
C ARG A 148 -7.96 13.86 5.43
N ARG A 149 -9.06 13.51 6.09
CA ARG A 149 -9.24 12.14 6.61
C ARG A 149 -9.53 11.19 5.45
N PHE A 150 -9.20 9.91 5.65
CA PHE A 150 -9.53 8.86 4.69
C PHE A 150 -11.03 8.89 4.37
N PHE A 151 -11.34 8.91 3.07
CA PHE A 151 -12.70 8.94 2.51
C PHE A 151 -13.56 10.13 2.99
N SER A 152 -12.93 11.28 3.24
CA SER A 152 -13.59 12.54 3.55
C SER A 152 -13.29 13.59 2.48
N ASP A 153 -14.31 14.36 2.09
CA ASP A 153 -14.16 15.51 1.19
C ASP A 153 -13.73 16.78 1.93
N ARG A 154 -13.75 16.77 3.27
CA ARG A 154 -13.35 17.92 4.08
C ARG A 154 -11.84 18.09 4.06
N LYS A 155 -11.39 19.08 3.28
CA LYS A 155 -9.98 19.51 3.19
C LYS A 155 -9.62 20.49 4.32
N ILE A 156 -8.41 20.34 4.85
CA ILE A 156 -7.75 21.23 5.80
C ILE A 156 -6.59 21.88 5.05
N ILE A 157 -6.60 23.20 4.93
CA ILE A 157 -5.58 23.95 4.18
C ILE A 157 -4.30 24.03 5.01
N LEU A 158 -3.14 23.81 4.38
CA LEU A 158 -1.82 24.00 4.99
C LEU A 158 -1.17 25.27 4.41
N PRO A 159 -1.51 26.47 4.92
CA PRO A 159 -1.15 27.73 4.28
C PRO A 159 0.37 27.98 4.19
N SER A 160 1.17 27.38 5.08
CA SER A 160 2.63 27.49 5.06
C SER A 160 3.30 26.79 3.87
N THR A 161 2.53 26.08 3.05
CA THR A 161 3.04 25.31 1.90
C THR A 161 2.73 25.95 0.55
N HIS A 162 2.23 27.18 0.54
CA HIS A 162 1.82 27.86 -0.69
C HIS A 162 3.02 28.15 -1.62
N GLY A 163 2.82 27.93 -2.91
CA GLY A 163 3.75 28.28 -3.99
C GLY A 163 4.21 27.09 -4.83
N ASN A 164 4.60 27.38 -6.07
CA ASN A 164 5.26 26.43 -6.97
C ASN A 164 6.77 26.69 -6.99
N ASN A 165 7.55 25.65 -7.29
CA ASN A 165 8.95 25.85 -7.68
C ASN A 165 9.02 26.56 -9.05
N ASN A 166 10.16 27.17 -9.37
CA ASN A 166 10.46 27.92 -10.60
C ASN A 166 10.10 27.20 -11.91
N SER A 167 9.98 25.87 -11.90
CA SER A 167 9.61 25.06 -13.07
C SER A 167 8.11 24.77 -13.22
N ALA A 168 7.24 25.23 -12.30
CA ALA A 168 5.77 25.03 -12.27
C ALA A 168 5.24 23.57 -12.30
N ILE A 169 6.10 22.57 -12.50
CA ILE A 169 5.78 21.14 -12.57
C ILE A 169 5.79 20.48 -11.18
N TYR A 170 6.62 21.00 -10.28
CA TYR A 170 6.82 20.47 -8.93
C TYR A 170 6.30 21.45 -7.88
N PRO A 171 5.69 20.95 -6.78
CA PRO A 171 5.35 21.78 -5.64
C PRO A 171 6.63 22.41 -5.07
N ASN A 172 6.52 23.58 -4.44
CA ASN A 172 7.69 24.21 -3.81
C ASN A 172 8.20 23.38 -2.62
N TYR A 173 7.29 22.67 -1.96
CA TYR A 173 7.55 21.86 -0.78
C TYR A 173 7.19 20.40 -1.00
N ASN A 174 7.97 19.50 -0.41
CA ASN A 174 7.55 18.13 -0.13
C ASN A 174 6.92 18.08 1.27
N VAL A 175 5.83 17.33 1.41
CA VAL A 175 5.07 17.23 2.66
C VAL A 175 4.78 15.76 2.94
N GLU A 176 5.25 15.28 4.08
CA GLU A 176 5.21 13.86 4.46
C GLU A 176 4.95 13.68 5.95
N PHE A 177 4.43 12.52 6.35
CA PHE A 177 4.29 12.13 7.74
C PHE A 177 5.55 11.40 8.23
N ASN A 178 6.02 11.77 9.41
CA ASN A 178 7.06 11.00 10.08
C ASN A 178 6.51 9.82 10.88
N GLU A 179 7.40 9.02 11.45
CA GLU A 179 7.05 7.83 12.25
C GLU A 179 6.13 8.11 13.46
N LYS A 180 6.14 9.36 13.95
CA LYS A 180 5.29 9.84 15.05
C LYS A 180 3.94 10.40 14.56
N GLY A 181 3.66 10.33 13.26
CA GLY A 181 2.45 10.87 12.63
C GLY A 181 2.41 12.39 12.57
N ARG A 182 3.54 13.09 12.78
CA ARG A 182 3.64 14.54 12.61
C ARG A 182 3.96 14.87 11.16
N LEU A 183 3.50 16.01 10.69
CA LEU A 183 3.74 16.46 9.32
C LEU A 183 5.08 17.18 9.24
N ILE A 184 5.93 16.74 8.32
CA ILE A 184 7.21 17.38 7.99
C ILE A 184 7.04 18.10 6.66
N ILE A 185 7.51 19.35 6.60
CA ILE A 185 7.54 20.17 5.39
C ILE A 185 9.01 20.45 5.07
N LYS A 186 9.43 20.10 3.86
CA LYS A 186 10.78 20.32 3.32
C LYS A 186 10.69 21.05 1.98
N HIS A 187 11.75 21.73 1.57
CA HIS A 187 11.84 22.13 0.16
C HIS A 187 11.86 20.88 -0.72
N TYR A 188 11.20 20.92 -1.88
CA TYR A 188 10.98 19.69 -2.67
C TYR A 188 12.29 18.99 -3.11
N PHE A 189 13.35 19.76 -3.37
CA PHE A 189 14.65 19.24 -3.80
C PHE A 189 15.72 19.24 -2.70
N GLU A 190 15.34 19.49 -1.44
CA GLU A 190 16.28 19.59 -0.33
C GLU A 190 15.79 18.76 0.86
N ASP A 191 16.72 18.17 1.60
CA ASP A 191 16.38 17.38 2.79
C ASP A 191 16.14 18.25 4.03
N GLU A 192 16.36 19.57 3.93
CA GLU A 192 16.19 20.51 5.04
C GLU A 192 14.71 20.63 5.45
N ILE A 193 14.46 20.39 6.74
CA ILE A 193 13.14 20.53 7.34
C ILE A 193 12.88 22.02 7.59
N VAL A 194 11.95 22.58 6.82
CA VAL A 194 11.48 23.95 6.97
C VAL A 194 10.55 24.07 8.18
N GLN A 195 9.68 23.08 8.38
CA GLN A 195 8.69 23.09 9.45
C GLN A 195 8.25 21.69 9.85
N THR A 196 7.84 21.53 11.11
CA THR A 196 7.14 20.32 11.58
C THR A 196 5.86 20.68 12.31
N LEU A 197 4.73 20.22 11.79
CA LEU A 197 3.39 20.49 12.32
C LEU A 197 2.82 19.27 13.07
N PRO A 198 1.86 19.46 13.99
CA PRO A 198 1.05 18.35 14.49
C PRO A 198 0.22 17.72 13.37
N ASN A 199 -0.30 16.52 13.60
CA ASN A 199 -1.19 15.87 12.64
C ASN A 199 -2.48 16.68 12.45
N PRO A 200 -2.77 17.17 11.23
CA PRO A 200 -3.92 18.05 10.99
C PRO A 200 -5.27 17.33 11.16
N CYS A 201 -5.31 16.00 10.98
CA CYS A 201 -6.53 15.21 11.11
C CYS A 201 -6.86 14.78 12.54
N ILE A 202 -5.95 14.97 13.49
CA ILE A 202 -6.19 14.66 14.92
C ILE A 202 -6.76 15.88 15.66
N SER A 203 -6.46 17.08 15.17
CA SER A 203 -6.75 18.35 15.85
C SER A 203 -7.98 19.09 15.29
N SER A 204 -8.82 18.42 14.48
CA SER A 204 -9.95 19.02 13.74
C SER A 204 -11.27 18.27 13.85
#